data_AF-A0A151TLL7-F1
#
_entry.id   AF-A0A151TLL7-F1
#
_cell.length_a   1.000
_cell.length_b   1.000
_cell.length_c   1.000
_cell.angle_alpha   90.00
_cell.angle_beta   90.00
_cell.angle_gamma   90.00
#
_symmetry.space_group_name_H-M   'P 1'
#
loop_
_entity.id
_entity.type
_entity.pdbx_description
1 polymer ?
#
loop_
_entity_poly.entity_id
_entity_poly.type
_entity_poly.pdbx_seq_one_letter_code
_entity_poly.pdbx_strand_id
1 'polypeptide(L)'
;MCMINSINAQIWKLKAIQKCDVMVYTKIFLKFPYKFWPIGPGKEFFIYAHEQRGYYTFWQQMENAYPGSNILVVTLTNGESKRVEAQSDENTLREAMEVLRDIFGSNIPDAIDILVPRWWNDRFQRGSYSNYPIISNPQVVRDMKAPVGRVFFTGEHTSERFNGYVHGGYLAGIDSSKELLEEMRKDDRENESKTLLLEPMLALTECKIPGQLYLRGKLGMAEAKL
;
A
#
# COMPACT_ATOMS: atom_id res chain seq x y z
N MET A 1 -25.92 -3.27 -22.54
CA MET A 1 -26.27 -2.95 -21.14
C MET A 1 -25.17 -3.36 -20.15
N CYS A 2 -24.54 -4.53 -20.28
CA CYS A 2 -23.48 -5.00 -19.36
C CYS A 2 -22.17 -4.16 -19.37
N MET A 3 -21.72 -3.67 -20.54
CA MET A 3 -20.50 -2.85 -20.63
C MET A 3 -20.62 -1.47 -19.95
N ILE A 4 -21.81 -0.84 -20.02
CA ILE A 4 -22.06 0.47 -19.39
C ILE A 4 -22.03 0.34 -17.85
N ASN A 5 -22.50 -0.78 -17.31
CA ASN A 5 -22.44 -1.07 -15.87
C ASN A 5 -21.02 -1.36 -15.39
N SER A 6 -20.16 -1.97 -16.22
CA SER A 6 -18.74 -2.19 -15.89
C SER A 6 -17.95 -0.88 -15.86
N ILE A 7 -18.22 0.05 -16.79
CA ILE A 7 -17.58 1.38 -16.82
C ILE A 7 -18.02 2.22 -15.60
N ASN A 8 -19.31 2.19 -15.24
CA ASN A 8 -19.82 2.92 -14.08
C ASN A 8 -19.31 2.38 -12.73
N ALA A 9 -19.10 1.07 -12.61
CA ALA A 9 -18.52 0.45 -11.41
C ALA A 9 -17.04 0.86 -11.17
N GLN A 10 -16.35 1.37 -12.18
CA GLN A 10 -14.98 1.86 -12.03
C GLN A 10 -14.94 3.34 -11.60
N ILE A 11 -15.96 4.13 -11.91
CA ILE A 11 -15.93 5.59 -11.67
C ILE A 11 -15.93 5.92 -10.17
N TRP A 12 -16.76 5.26 -9.35
CA TRP A 12 -16.81 5.55 -7.91
C TRP A 12 -15.50 5.14 -7.21
N LYS A 13 -14.92 4.00 -7.59
CA LYS A 13 -13.63 3.52 -7.09
C LYS A 13 -12.50 4.49 -7.44
N LEU A 14 -12.41 4.90 -8.71
CA LEU A 14 -11.40 5.87 -9.16
C LEU A 14 -11.56 7.22 -8.44
N LYS A 15 -12.79 7.69 -8.23
CA LYS A 15 -13.04 8.91 -7.44
C LYS A 15 -12.59 8.76 -5.99
N ALA A 16 -12.77 7.59 -5.37
CA ALA A 16 -12.29 7.34 -4.02
C ALA A 16 -10.76 7.34 -3.96
N ILE A 17 -10.09 6.69 -4.92
CA ILE A 17 -8.62 6.69 -5.05
C ILE A 17 -8.09 8.11 -5.22
N GLN A 18 -8.69 8.90 -6.11
CA GLN A 18 -8.28 10.30 -6.36
C GLN A 18 -8.50 11.23 -5.17
N LYS A 19 -9.44 10.91 -4.27
CA LYS A 19 -9.71 11.69 -3.05
C LYS A 19 -8.81 11.30 -1.89
N CYS A 20 -8.12 10.17 -1.98
CA CYS A 20 -7.13 9.77 -0.99
C CYS A 20 -5.85 10.55 -1.24
N ASP A 21 -5.58 11.53 -0.39
CA ASP A 21 -4.31 12.25 -0.47
C ASP A 21 -3.20 11.36 0.08
N VAL A 22 -2.01 11.45 -0.53
CA VAL A 22 -0.84 10.68 -0.12
C VAL A 22 0.22 11.67 0.33
N MET A 23 0.57 11.60 1.60
CA MET A 23 1.62 12.42 2.17
C MET A 23 2.98 11.94 1.71
N VAL A 24 3.90 12.89 1.59
CA VAL A 24 5.32 12.59 1.43
C VAL A 24 6.03 13.03 2.70
N TYR A 25 6.74 12.11 3.31
CA TYR A 25 7.42 12.29 4.58
C TYR A 25 8.82 11.69 4.46
N THR A 26 9.83 12.55 4.49
CA THR A 26 11.22 12.16 4.16
C THR A 26 12.10 12.39 5.37
N LYS A 27 12.78 11.33 5.81
CA LYS A 27 13.83 11.39 6.83
C LYS A 27 15.19 11.29 6.15
N ILE A 28 15.95 12.37 6.18
CA ILE A 28 17.31 12.41 5.64
C ILE A 28 18.26 12.07 6.76
N PHE A 29 19.14 11.09 6.54
CA PHE A 29 20.12 10.65 7.53
C PHE A 29 21.49 11.19 7.14
N LEU A 30 22.19 11.80 8.10
CA LEU A 30 23.54 12.34 7.93
C LEU A 30 24.47 11.67 8.94
N LYS A 31 25.52 11.03 8.45
CA LYS A 31 26.54 10.39 9.27
C LYS A 31 27.72 11.32 9.46
N PHE A 32 28.21 11.45 10.69
CA PHE A 32 29.36 12.29 11.04
C PHE A 32 30.53 11.47 11.60
N PRO A 33 31.77 12.00 11.53
CA PRO A 33 32.94 11.35 12.12
C PRO A 33 32.87 11.34 13.65
N TYR A 34 32.32 12.40 14.25
CA TYR A 34 32.10 12.52 15.70
C TYR A 34 30.90 13.44 16.00
N LYS A 35 30.40 13.37 17.23
CA LYS A 35 29.30 14.20 17.72
C LYS A 35 29.79 15.60 18.01
N PHE A 36 29.12 16.60 17.44
CA PHE A 36 29.35 18.02 17.75
C PHE A 36 28.11 18.72 18.34
N TRP A 37 26.97 18.02 18.36
CA TRP A 37 25.70 18.50 18.91
C TRP A 37 25.55 18.16 20.39
N PRO A 38 24.67 18.89 21.12
CA PRO A 38 24.36 18.59 22.52
C PRO A 38 23.77 17.18 22.71
N ILE A 39 24.22 16.48 23.76
CA ILE A 39 23.69 15.18 24.19
C ILE A 39 23.16 15.24 25.63
N GLY A 40 22.24 14.32 25.95
CA GLY A 40 21.64 14.15 27.27
C GLY A 40 20.11 14.32 27.29
N PRO A 41 19.48 14.25 28.48
CA PRO A 41 18.05 14.37 28.64
C PRO A 41 17.51 15.67 28.01
N GLY A 42 16.43 15.55 27.22
CA GLY A 42 15.78 16.69 26.57
C GLY A 42 16.50 17.27 25.35
N LYS A 43 17.63 16.69 24.91
CA LYS A 43 18.42 17.16 23.75
C LYS A 43 18.29 16.25 22.53
N GLU A 44 17.25 15.42 22.50
CA GLU A 44 17.02 14.50 21.39
C GLU A 44 16.61 15.23 20.11
N PHE A 45 15.85 16.32 20.26
CA PHE A 45 15.33 17.09 19.15
C PHE A 45 15.79 18.54 19.24
N PHE A 46 15.99 19.15 18.08
CA PHE A 46 16.17 20.59 17.94
C PHE A 46 15.46 21.08 16.66
N ILE A 47 15.14 22.37 16.63
CA ILE A 47 14.34 22.97 15.56
C ILE A 47 15.10 24.11 14.92
N TYR A 48 15.07 24.15 13.59
CA TYR A 48 15.58 25.25 12.78
C TYR A 48 14.44 26.10 12.23
N ALA A 49 14.51 27.42 12.45
CA ALA A 49 13.54 28.37 11.95
C ALA A 49 14.07 29.04 10.68
N HIS A 50 13.28 29.01 9.62
CA HIS A 50 13.64 29.58 8.32
C HIS A 50 12.43 30.30 7.71
N GLU A 51 12.67 31.29 6.85
CA GLU A 51 11.59 32.02 6.16
C GLU A 51 10.77 31.11 5.24
N GLN A 52 11.43 30.14 4.61
CA GLN A 52 10.78 29.06 3.86
C GLN A 52 10.23 28.02 4.82
N ARG A 53 8.89 27.89 4.83
CA ARG A 53 8.18 26.92 5.66
C ARG A 53 8.65 25.49 5.40
N GLY A 54 9.05 24.80 6.47
CA GLY A 54 9.44 23.39 6.44
C GLY A 54 10.88 23.13 5.99
N TYR A 55 11.65 24.17 5.67
CA TYR A 55 13.04 24.04 5.25
C TYR A 55 13.90 23.52 6.39
N TYR A 56 14.28 22.23 6.30
CA TYR A 56 15.14 21.52 7.26
C TYR A 56 14.79 21.78 8.73
N THR A 57 13.50 21.80 9.07
CA THR A 57 13.03 22.31 10.36
C THR A 57 13.26 21.37 11.53
N PHE A 58 12.93 20.09 11.41
CA PHE A 58 12.91 19.15 12.54
C PHE A 58 14.11 18.22 12.52
N TRP A 59 14.99 18.39 13.49
CA TRP A 59 16.20 17.57 13.65
C TRP A 59 16.09 16.65 14.86
N GLN A 60 16.62 15.45 14.70
CA GLN A 60 16.71 14.43 15.74
C GLN A 60 18.12 13.83 15.74
N GLN A 61 18.71 13.69 16.91
CA GLN A 61 19.94 12.91 17.08
C GLN A 61 19.58 11.45 17.40
N MET A 62 20.38 10.51 16.88
CA MET A 62 20.03 9.09 16.94
C MET A 62 20.72 8.29 18.05
N GLU A 63 21.36 8.93 19.03
CA GLU A 63 22.09 8.25 20.10
C GLU A 63 21.20 7.35 20.97
N ASN A 64 19.93 7.73 21.20
CA ASN A 64 19.01 6.93 22.02
C ASN A 64 18.60 5.62 21.32
N ALA A 65 18.37 5.68 20.01
CA ALA A 65 17.96 4.52 19.22
C ALA A 65 19.18 3.69 18.73
N TYR A 66 20.27 4.37 18.40
CA TYR A 66 21.50 3.81 17.85
C TYR A 66 22.73 4.47 18.52
N PRO A 67 23.12 4.04 19.74
CA PRO A 67 24.27 4.59 20.45
C PRO A 67 25.56 4.49 19.62
N GLY A 68 26.40 5.54 19.66
CA GLY A 68 27.65 5.61 18.89
C GLY A 68 27.47 5.76 17.36
N SER A 69 26.24 5.90 16.87
CA SER A 69 25.99 6.03 15.44
C SER A 69 26.50 7.34 14.84
N ASN A 70 26.63 8.42 15.62
CA ASN A 70 26.96 9.76 15.10
C ASN A 70 26.06 10.17 13.93
N ILE A 71 24.76 9.87 14.02
CA ILE A 71 23.77 10.20 13.00
C ILE A 71 22.84 11.31 13.48
N LEU A 72 22.68 12.32 12.64
CA LEU A 72 21.56 13.26 12.70
C LEU A 72 20.52 12.90 11.64
N VAL A 73 19.26 13.08 11.98
CA VAL A 73 18.13 12.93 11.08
C VAL A 73 17.41 14.25 10.98
N VAL A 74 17.14 14.70 9.76
CA VAL A 74 16.25 15.82 9.49
C VAL A 74 15.00 15.34 8.77
N THR A 75 13.85 15.80 9.24
CA THR A 75 12.55 15.42 8.70
C THR A 75 11.98 16.54 7.86
N LEU A 76 11.60 16.20 6.63
CA LEU A 76 10.87 17.06 5.71
C LEU A 76 9.48 16.49 5.44
N THR A 77 8.56 17.37 5.05
CA THR A 77 7.18 16.98 4.73
C THR A 77 6.71 17.63 3.43
N ASN A 78 5.88 16.90 2.69
CA ASN A 78 5.18 17.31 1.48
C ASN A 78 6.04 18.10 0.49
N GLY A 79 5.83 19.42 0.38
CA GLY A 79 6.52 20.26 -0.60
C GLY A 79 8.04 20.15 -0.52
N GLU A 80 8.60 20.26 0.70
CA GLU A 80 10.04 20.17 0.92
C GLU A 80 10.57 18.75 0.67
N SER A 81 9.81 17.73 1.06
CA SER A 81 10.13 16.34 0.71
C SER A 81 10.23 16.15 -0.81
N LYS A 82 9.22 16.59 -1.57
CA LYS A 82 9.19 16.45 -3.03
C LYS A 82 10.33 17.23 -3.70
N ARG A 83 10.66 18.42 -3.18
CA ARG A 83 11.78 19.25 -3.66
C ARG A 83 13.11 18.51 -3.50
N VAL A 84 13.38 18.03 -2.28
CA VAL A 84 14.64 17.35 -1.97
C VAL A 84 14.73 15.99 -2.67
N GLU A 85 13.65 15.23 -2.77
CA GLU A 85 13.68 13.96 -3.50
C GLU A 85 13.94 14.13 -5.00
N ALA A 86 13.67 15.32 -5.56
CA ALA A 86 13.92 15.69 -6.96
C ALA A 86 15.34 16.25 -7.22
N GLN A 87 16.18 16.38 -6.19
CA GLN A 87 17.56 16.85 -6.32
C GLN A 87 18.58 15.76 -5.98
N SER A 88 19.86 16.02 -6.25
CA SER A 88 20.95 15.08 -5.96
C SER A 88 21.26 15.04 -4.46
N ASP A 89 21.91 13.95 -4.04
CA ASP A 89 22.32 13.80 -2.64
C ASP A 89 23.38 14.84 -2.25
N GLU A 90 24.24 15.25 -3.17
CA GLU A 90 25.27 16.28 -2.94
C GLU A 90 24.65 17.66 -2.66
N ASN A 91 23.64 18.05 -3.44
CA ASN A 91 22.92 19.32 -3.21
C ASN A 91 22.16 19.29 -1.89
N THR A 92 21.53 18.15 -1.58
CA THR A 92 20.82 17.94 -0.32
C THR A 92 21.75 17.99 0.88
N LEU A 93 22.92 17.36 0.78
CA LEU A 93 23.96 17.38 1.79
C LEU A 93 24.48 18.81 2.01
N ARG A 94 24.75 19.55 0.92
CA ARG A 94 25.21 20.94 1.01
C ARG A 94 24.19 21.82 1.74
N GLU A 95 22.92 21.79 1.35
CA GLU A 95 21.84 22.55 2.01
C GLU A 95 21.71 22.18 3.50
N ALA A 96 21.74 20.89 3.81
CA ALA A 96 21.65 20.41 5.19
C ALA A 96 22.86 20.86 6.04
N MET A 97 24.06 20.86 5.46
CA MET A 97 25.28 21.33 6.14
C MET A 97 25.30 22.84 6.31
N GLU A 98 24.73 23.61 5.39
CA GLU A 98 24.52 25.06 5.56
C GLU A 98 23.64 25.34 6.78
N VAL A 99 22.52 24.62 6.91
CA VAL A 99 21.63 24.70 8.08
C VAL A 99 22.34 24.32 9.37
N LEU A 100 23.09 23.21 9.39
CA LEU A 100 23.81 22.79 10.60
C LEU A 100 24.92 23.78 11.01
N ARG A 101 25.59 24.41 10.04
CA ARG A 101 26.60 25.46 10.32
C ARG A 101 25.95 26.74 10.84
N ASP A 102 24.75 27.07 10.40
CA ASP A 102 23.98 28.19 10.94
C ASP A 102 23.58 27.94 12.41
N ILE A 103 23.20 26.69 12.74
CA ILE A 103 22.83 26.29 14.11
C ILE A 103 24.03 26.20 15.06
N PHE A 104 25.11 25.54 14.64
CA PHE A 104 26.22 25.13 15.52
C PHE A 104 27.53 25.89 15.26
N GLY A 105 27.56 26.78 14.27
CA GLY A 105 28.75 27.51 13.84
C GLY A 105 29.55 26.81 12.73
N SER A 106 30.47 27.55 12.12
CA SER A 106 31.23 27.09 10.95
C SER A 106 32.21 25.94 11.23
N ASN A 107 32.59 25.72 12.48
CA ASN A 107 33.67 24.80 12.88
C ASN A 107 33.20 23.36 13.17
N ILE A 108 32.06 22.95 12.60
CA ILE A 108 31.57 21.56 12.70
C ILE A 108 32.20 20.67 11.61
N PRO A 109 32.36 19.36 11.84
CA PRO A 109 32.82 18.45 10.80
C PRO A 109 31.78 18.31 9.69
N ASP A 110 32.24 18.06 8.47
CA ASP A 110 31.37 17.63 7.38
C ASP A 110 30.77 16.24 7.65
N ALA A 111 29.56 16.02 7.16
CA ALA A 111 28.99 14.68 7.13
C ALA A 111 29.80 13.81 6.15
N ILE A 112 30.08 12.58 6.54
CA ILE A 112 30.84 11.61 5.74
C ILE A 112 29.94 10.72 4.88
N ASP A 113 28.63 10.73 5.13
CA ASP A 113 27.65 9.99 4.34
C ASP A 113 26.24 10.59 4.50
N ILE A 114 25.40 10.38 3.49
CA ILE A 114 24.01 10.82 3.44
C ILE A 114 23.11 9.72 2.86
N LEU A 115 21.94 9.54 3.47
CA LEU A 115 20.85 8.75 2.89
C LEU A 115 19.60 9.61 2.76
N VAL A 116 19.12 9.76 1.53
CA VAL A 116 17.85 10.43 1.18
C VAL A 116 16.88 9.38 0.62
N PRO A 117 15.94 8.85 1.43
CA PRO A 117 14.87 8.01 0.93
C PRO A 117 13.98 8.79 -0.05
N ARG A 118 13.64 8.17 -1.19
CA ARG A 118 12.89 8.82 -2.28
C ARG A 118 11.49 8.22 -2.45
N TRP A 119 10.66 8.30 -1.42
CA TRP A 119 9.32 7.69 -1.38
C TRP A 119 8.39 8.18 -2.50
N TRP A 120 8.43 9.48 -2.82
CA TRP A 120 7.62 10.10 -3.87
C TRP A 120 8.03 9.64 -5.27
N ASN A 121 9.34 9.54 -5.51
CA ASN A 121 9.89 9.16 -6.80
C ASN A 121 9.98 7.64 -6.99
N ASP A 122 9.89 6.86 -5.93
CA ASP A 122 9.82 5.40 -6.00
C ASP A 122 8.56 4.96 -6.76
N ARG A 123 8.77 4.17 -7.82
CA ARG A 123 7.69 3.76 -8.73
C ARG A 123 6.68 2.81 -8.10
N PHE A 124 7.03 2.14 -7.01
CA PHE A 124 6.22 1.18 -6.29
C PHE A 124 5.47 1.79 -5.10
N GLN A 125 5.94 2.94 -4.58
CA GLN A 125 5.37 3.60 -3.41
C GLN A 125 4.61 4.90 -3.77
N ARG A 126 5.19 5.75 -4.63
CA ARG A 126 4.60 7.02 -5.10
C ARG A 126 4.17 7.96 -3.98
N GLY A 127 4.84 7.91 -2.84
CA GLY A 127 4.54 8.64 -1.62
C GLY A 127 4.83 7.81 -0.39
N SER A 128 4.51 8.36 0.79
CA SER A 128 4.82 7.73 2.07
C SER A 128 3.63 6.98 2.65
N TYR A 129 2.49 7.67 2.82
CA TYR A 129 1.29 7.07 3.40
C TYR A 129 0.04 7.87 3.09
N SER A 130 -1.11 7.19 3.11
CA SER A 130 -2.42 7.82 2.94
C SER A 130 -2.75 8.78 4.08
N ASN A 131 -3.40 9.88 3.72
CA ASN A 131 -3.92 10.88 4.64
C ASN A 131 -5.32 11.27 4.18
N TYR A 132 -6.32 10.65 4.80
CA TYR A 132 -7.69 11.10 4.60
C TYR A 132 -7.88 12.47 5.27
N PRO A 133 -8.37 13.49 4.55
CA PRO A 133 -8.66 14.77 5.18
C PRO A 133 -9.64 14.57 6.34
N ILE A 134 -9.51 15.34 7.42
CA ILE A 134 -10.30 15.22 8.67
C ILE A 134 -11.82 15.24 8.42
N ILE A 135 -12.26 15.80 7.28
CA ILE A 135 -13.67 15.87 6.83
C ILE A 135 -13.99 14.75 5.82
N SER A 136 -13.24 13.64 5.81
CA SER A 136 -13.43 12.58 4.84
C SER A 136 -14.81 11.94 5.05
N ASN A 137 -15.67 12.08 4.05
CA ASN A 137 -16.92 11.36 3.97
C ASN A 137 -16.63 9.86 4.18
N PRO A 138 -17.23 9.18 5.18
CA PRO A 138 -17.01 7.74 5.44
C PRO A 138 -17.27 6.87 4.20
N GLN A 139 -18.09 7.36 3.27
CA GLN A 139 -18.30 6.69 1.99
C GLN A 139 -17.02 6.56 1.17
N VAL A 140 -16.09 7.52 1.22
CA VAL A 140 -14.81 7.45 0.48
C VAL A 140 -13.97 6.29 0.99
N VAL A 141 -13.93 6.05 2.30
CA VAL A 141 -13.17 4.93 2.88
C VAL A 141 -13.84 3.60 2.55
N ARG A 142 -15.18 3.53 2.64
CA ARG A 142 -15.95 2.35 2.19
C ARG A 142 -15.71 2.06 0.70
N ASP A 143 -15.75 3.09 -0.12
CA ASP A 143 -15.48 3.01 -1.55
C ASP A 143 -14.01 2.64 -1.82
N MET A 144 -13.05 3.05 -0.99
CA MET A 144 -11.67 2.61 -1.12
C MET A 144 -11.54 1.10 -0.85
N LYS A 145 -12.22 0.59 0.18
CA LYS A 145 -12.15 -0.82 0.59
C LYS A 145 -12.97 -1.77 -0.31
N ALA A 146 -14.12 -1.33 -0.82
CA ALA A 146 -15.08 -2.20 -1.49
C ALA A 146 -14.50 -2.96 -2.71
N PRO A 147 -14.80 -4.25 -2.90
CA PRO A 147 -14.30 -5.01 -4.04
C PRO A 147 -14.92 -4.54 -5.37
N VAL A 148 -14.21 -4.79 -6.48
CA VAL A 148 -14.71 -4.60 -7.85
C VAL A 148 -14.71 -5.95 -8.55
N GLY A 149 -15.87 -6.61 -8.57
CA GLY A 149 -15.96 -8.00 -9.04
C GLY A 149 -15.10 -8.93 -8.17
N ARG A 150 -14.18 -9.67 -8.78
CA ARG A 150 -13.25 -10.59 -8.10
C ARG A 150 -11.97 -9.90 -7.59
N VAL A 151 -11.88 -8.57 -7.66
CA VAL A 151 -10.71 -7.80 -7.23
C VAL A 151 -10.98 -7.15 -5.87
N PHE A 152 -10.20 -7.54 -4.87
CA PHE A 152 -10.28 -7.00 -3.50
C PHE A 152 -9.13 -6.02 -3.25
N PHE A 153 -9.41 -5.01 -2.43
CA PHE A 153 -8.45 -3.96 -2.08
C PHE A 153 -8.11 -4.06 -0.60
N THR A 154 -6.82 -3.93 -0.28
CA THR A 154 -6.32 -4.01 1.09
C THR A 154 -5.03 -3.20 1.23
N GLY A 155 -4.61 -2.96 2.47
CA GLY A 155 -3.44 -2.14 2.81
C GLY A 155 -3.82 -0.98 3.73
N GLU A 156 -2.81 -0.21 4.17
CA GLU A 156 -3.00 0.86 5.16
C GLU A 156 -4.12 1.85 4.78
N HIS A 157 -4.20 2.20 3.49
CA HIS A 157 -5.18 3.13 2.93
C HIS A 157 -6.62 2.62 2.99
N THR A 158 -6.85 1.34 3.32
CA THR A 158 -8.21 0.77 3.48
C THR A 158 -8.65 0.70 4.95
N SER A 159 -7.77 1.06 5.90
CA SER A 159 -8.08 1.10 7.32
C SER A 159 -8.66 2.45 7.72
N GLU A 160 -9.95 2.51 8.07
CA GLU A 160 -10.61 3.76 8.47
C GLU A 160 -9.98 4.38 9.74
N ARG A 161 -9.55 3.54 10.68
CA ARG A 161 -9.08 3.98 11.99
C ARG A 161 -7.56 4.18 12.08
N PHE A 162 -6.81 3.49 11.22
CA PHE A 162 -5.36 3.35 11.33
C PHE A 162 -4.67 3.57 9.98
N ASN A 163 -5.25 4.40 9.11
CA ASN A 163 -4.60 4.78 7.87
C ASN A 163 -3.25 5.46 8.16
N GLY A 164 -2.27 5.18 7.31
CA GLY A 164 -0.88 5.61 7.42
C GLY A 164 -0.03 4.85 8.44
N TYR A 165 -0.58 3.83 9.10
CA TYR A 165 0.16 2.98 10.04
C TYR A 165 0.32 1.54 9.55
N VAL A 166 1.44 0.93 9.93
CA VAL A 166 1.78 -0.47 9.61
C VAL A 166 0.70 -1.42 10.14
N HIS A 167 0.26 -1.25 11.38
CA HIS A 167 -0.77 -2.11 11.97
C HIS A 167 -2.14 -1.93 11.28
N GLY A 168 -2.42 -0.75 10.71
CA GLY A 168 -3.59 -0.53 9.88
C GLY A 168 -3.58 -1.41 8.63
N GLY A 169 -2.44 -1.49 7.94
CA GLY A 169 -2.27 -2.38 6.80
C GLY A 169 -2.37 -3.86 7.18
N TYR A 170 -1.77 -4.26 8.31
CA TYR A 170 -1.85 -5.63 8.82
C TYR A 170 -3.30 -6.06 9.12
N LEU A 171 -4.04 -5.25 9.87
CA LEU A 171 -5.42 -5.56 10.23
C LEU A 171 -6.34 -5.55 9.01
N ALA A 172 -6.16 -4.59 8.10
CA ALA A 172 -6.90 -4.55 6.84
C ALA A 172 -6.66 -5.82 6.00
N GLY A 173 -5.44 -6.35 5.98
CA GLY A 173 -5.13 -7.61 5.31
C GLY A 173 -5.90 -8.80 5.88
N ILE A 174 -5.99 -8.90 7.20
CA ILE A 174 -6.79 -9.93 7.88
C ILE A 174 -8.28 -9.82 7.49
N ASP A 175 -8.82 -8.61 7.52
CA ASP A 175 -10.23 -8.36 7.23
C ASP A 175 -10.57 -8.68 5.77
N SER A 176 -9.79 -8.17 4.82
CA SER A 176 -9.98 -8.46 3.38
C SER A 176 -9.83 -9.96 3.08
N SER A 177 -8.95 -10.67 3.79
CA SER A 177 -8.80 -12.13 3.62
C SER A 177 -10.03 -12.90 4.08
N LYS A 178 -10.65 -12.48 5.19
CA LYS A 178 -11.92 -13.08 5.64
C LYS A 178 -13.05 -12.81 4.66
N GLU A 179 -13.15 -11.57 4.15
CA GLU A 179 -14.15 -11.20 3.14
C GLU A 179 -13.99 -12.05 1.87
N LEU A 180 -12.76 -12.23 1.38
CA LEU A 180 -12.45 -13.09 0.24
C LEU A 180 -12.87 -14.54 0.48
N LEU A 181 -12.52 -15.12 1.63
CA LEU A 181 -12.89 -16.51 1.97
C LEU A 181 -14.40 -16.72 2.02
N GLU A 182 -15.14 -15.75 2.55
CA GLU A 182 -16.60 -15.83 2.58
C GLU A 182 -17.22 -15.74 1.18
N GLU A 183 -16.68 -14.90 0.29
CA GLU A 183 -17.13 -14.86 -1.11
C GLU A 183 -16.81 -16.16 -1.87
N MET A 184 -15.63 -16.74 -1.68
CA MET A 184 -15.29 -18.03 -2.29
C MET A 184 -16.25 -19.15 -1.83
N ARG A 185 -16.59 -19.18 -0.54
CA ARG A 185 -17.56 -20.15 0.01
C ARG A 185 -18.98 -19.94 -0.53
N LYS A 186 -19.37 -18.71 -0.86
CA LYS A 186 -20.66 -18.42 -1.51
C LYS A 186 -20.68 -18.94 -2.94
N ASP A 187 -19.62 -18.68 -3.71
CA ASP A 187 -19.44 -19.21 -5.07
C ASP A 187 -19.57 -20.75 -5.07
N ASP A 188 -18.94 -21.43 -4.10
CA ASP A 188 -19.03 -22.89 -3.96
C ASP A 188 -20.46 -23.38 -3.70
N ARG A 189 -21.17 -22.76 -2.74
CA ARG A 189 -22.57 -23.12 -2.42
C ARG A 189 -23.53 -22.86 -3.57
N GLU A 190 -23.33 -21.78 -4.32
CA GLU A 190 -24.13 -21.48 -5.50
C GLU A 190 -23.88 -22.48 -6.64
N ASN A 191 -22.63 -22.90 -6.83
CA ASN A 191 -22.27 -23.90 -7.84
C ASN A 191 -22.80 -25.29 -7.47
N GLU A 192 -22.71 -25.69 -6.20
CA GLU A 192 -23.34 -26.92 -5.71
C GLU A 192 -24.86 -26.88 -5.91
N SER A 193 -25.51 -25.78 -5.54
CA SER A 193 -26.97 -25.62 -5.70
C SER A 193 -27.39 -25.67 -7.18
N LYS A 194 -26.63 -25.05 -8.09
CA LYS A 194 -26.88 -25.13 -9.54
C LYS A 194 -26.69 -26.54 -10.06
N THR A 195 -25.67 -27.26 -9.59
CA THR A 195 -25.41 -28.66 -9.98
C THR A 195 -26.55 -29.57 -9.50
N LEU A 196 -26.97 -29.42 -8.25
CA LEU A 196 -28.13 -30.09 -7.66
C LEU A 196 -29.45 -29.79 -8.38
N LEU A 197 -29.61 -28.62 -8.99
CA LEU A 197 -30.79 -28.27 -9.79
C LEU A 197 -30.68 -28.77 -11.25
N LEU A 198 -29.48 -28.86 -11.81
CA LEU A 198 -29.23 -29.31 -13.18
C LEU A 198 -29.32 -30.84 -13.31
N GLU A 199 -28.88 -31.61 -12.31
CA GLU A 199 -28.94 -33.09 -12.36
C GLU A 199 -30.39 -33.63 -12.49
N PRO A 200 -31.38 -33.17 -11.71
CA PRO A 200 -32.78 -33.58 -11.89
C PRO A 200 -33.36 -33.12 -13.23
N MET A 201 -32.97 -31.93 -13.73
CA MET A 201 -33.41 -31.42 -15.03
C MET A 201 -32.85 -32.23 -16.21
N LEU A 202 -31.59 -32.68 -16.12
CA LEU A 202 -30.99 -33.61 -17.07
C LEU A 202 -31.66 -34.98 -16.99
N ALA A 203 -31.93 -35.50 -15.79
CA ALA A 203 -32.67 -36.74 -15.60
C ALA A 203 -34.11 -36.69 -16.13
N LEU A 204 -34.77 -35.52 -16.08
CA LEU A 204 -36.11 -35.30 -16.65
C LEU A 204 -36.08 -35.19 -18.18
N THR A 205 -34.98 -34.75 -18.78
CA THR A 205 -34.82 -34.72 -20.25
C THR A 205 -34.43 -36.09 -20.83
N GLU A 206 -33.90 -37.00 -20.01
CA GLU A 206 -33.68 -38.41 -20.38
C GLU A 206 -34.93 -39.30 -20.25
N CYS A 207 -36.09 -38.75 -19.90
CA CYS A 207 -37.34 -39.51 -19.84
C CYS A 207 -37.94 -39.76 -21.25
N LYS A 208 -37.36 -40.76 -21.93
CA LYS A 208 -37.83 -41.61 -23.06
C LYS A 208 -38.78 -41.00 -24.11
N ILE A 209 -38.28 -40.88 -25.34
CA ILE A 209 -39.06 -41.21 -26.54
C ILE A 209 -38.97 -42.74 -26.76
N PRO A 210 -40.08 -43.51 -26.69
CA PRO A 210 -40.06 -44.93 -27.04
C PRO A 210 -40.14 -45.08 -28.56
N GLY A 211 -39.04 -45.50 -29.20
CA GLY A 211 -38.95 -45.64 -30.66
C GLY A 211 -38.07 -46.79 -31.12
N GLN A 212 -38.72 -47.92 -31.36
CA GLN A 212 -38.42 -48.99 -32.33
C GLN A 212 -37.14 -49.84 -32.23
N LEU A 213 -37.40 -51.15 -32.20
CA LEU A 213 -36.60 -52.29 -32.66
C LEU A 213 -35.46 -51.93 -33.62
N TYR A 214 -34.23 -52.31 -33.27
CA TYR A 214 -33.23 -52.72 -34.25
C TYR A 214 -32.59 -54.05 -33.82
N LEU A 215 -32.99 -55.10 -34.53
CA LEU A 215 -32.36 -56.42 -34.59
C LEU A 215 -31.17 -56.34 -35.59
N ARG A 216 -29.95 -56.54 -35.11
CA ARG A 216 -28.75 -57.08 -35.82
C ARG A 216 -27.51 -56.78 -34.97
N GLY A 217 -26.59 -57.67 -34.68
CA GLY A 217 -26.41 -59.08 -34.99
C GLY A 217 -25.18 -59.56 -34.22
N LYS A 218 -25.17 -60.83 -33.82
CA LYS A 218 -23.99 -61.49 -33.26
C LYS A 218 -22.86 -61.48 -34.29
N LEU A 219 -21.66 -61.03 -33.90
CA LEU A 219 -20.40 -61.61 -34.37
C LEU A 219 -19.42 -61.62 -33.19
N GLY A 220 -18.75 -62.74 -32.99
CA GLY A 220 -18.06 -63.08 -31.75
C GLY A 220 -16.59 -62.68 -31.66
N MET A 221 -16.08 -62.88 -30.43
CA MET A 221 -14.73 -63.32 -30.02
C MET A 221 -13.50 -62.58 -30.55
N ALA A 222 -12.75 -61.94 -29.66
CA ALA A 222 -11.50 -62.52 -29.09
C ALA A 222 -10.86 -61.57 -28.07
N GLU A 223 -10.42 -62.13 -26.94
CA GLU A 223 -9.44 -61.54 -26.03
C GLU A 223 -8.07 -61.41 -26.71
N ALA A 224 -7.28 -60.39 -26.35
CA ALA A 224 -5.85 -60.57 -26.06
C ALA A 224 -5.26 -59.33 -25.36
N LYS A 225 -4.51 -59.62 -24.30
CA LYS A 225 -3.63 -58.71 -23.54
C LYS A 225 -2.51 -58.13 -24.40
N LEU A 226 -2.16 -56.87 -24.13
CA LEU A 226 -0.83 -56.46 -23.64
C LEU A 226 -0.98 -55.14 -22.88
#